data_AF-A0A3N4QDB6-F1
#
_entry.id   AF-A0A3N4QDB6-F1
#
_cell.length_a   1.000
_cell.length_b   1.000
_cell.length_c   1.000
_cell.angle_alpha   90.00
_cell.angle_beta   90.00
_cell.angle_gamma   90.00
#
_symmetry.space_group_name_H-M   'P 1'
#
loop_
_entity.id
_entity.type
_entity.pdbx_description
1 polymer ?
#
loop_
_entity_poly.entity_id
_entity_poly.type
_entity_poly.pdbx_seq_one_letter_code
_entity_poly.pdbx_strand_id
1 'polypeptide(L)'
;MKKFFYAVLLCTFMAPLALPAQTPLPYWTVETGRTPHPYTIIRFYSAGHEQLMERKIEGKTLHICRKQVRRQLNYELEKFLRQQPSPALAFFNVY
;
A
#
# COMPACT_ATOMS: atom_id res chain seq x y z
N MET A 1 -16.31 -32.07 57.93
CA MET A 1 -15.90 -30.64 57.95
C MET A 1 -15.14 -30.35 56.66
N LYS A 2 -15.53 -29.27 55.97
CA LYS A 2 -15.03 -28.81 54.67
C LYS A 2 -13.54 -28.46 54.72
N LYS A 3 -12.81 -28.73 53.64
CA LYS A 3 -11.66 -27.95 53.14
C LYS A 3 -11.33 -28.40 51.71
N PHE A 4 -12.01 -27.77 50.75
CA PHE A 4 -11.68 -27.84 49.33
C PHE A 4 -10.38 -27.04 49.11
N PHE A 5 -9.31 -27.69 48.68
CA PHE A 5 -8.08 -27.02 48.29
C PHE A 5 -8.24 -26.45 46.87
N TYR A 6 -8.06 -25.14 46.77
CA TYR A 6 -8.23 -24.37 45.54
C TYR A 6 -7.02 -24.51 44.60
N ALA A 7 -7.38 -24.40 43.32
CA ALA A 7 -6.58 -24.40 42.10
C ALA A 7 -5.21 -23.70 42.16
N VAL A 8 -4.24 -24.31 41.47
CA VAL A 8 -3.15 -23.57 40.81
C VAL A 8 -3.35 -23.77 39.31
N LEU A 9 -4.21 -22.93 38.74
CA LEU A 9 -4.35 -22.79 37.30
C LEU A 9 -3.10 -22.02 36.82
N LEU A 10 -2.13 -22.76 36.29
CA LEU A 10 -0.93 -22.20 35.67
C LEU A 10 -1.36 -21.54 34.34
N CYS A 11 -1.79 -20.27 34.39
CA CYS A 11 -1.99 -19.47 33.19
C CYS A 11 -0.62 -19.19 32.57
N THR A 12 -0.21 -20.06 31.64
CA THR A 12 0.84 -19.75 30.67
C THR A 12 0.45 -18.49 29.92
N PHE A 13 1.16 -17.39 30.22
CA PHE A 13 1.11 -16.14 29.48
C PHE A 13 1.54 -16.43 28.03
N MET A 14 0.57 -16.67 27.16
CA MET A 14 0.75 -16.59 25.71
C MET A 14 0.93 -15.10 25.38
N ALA A 15 2.17 -14.62 25.42
CA ALA A 15 2.51 -13.34 24.85
C ALA A 15 2.22 -13.41 23.35
N PRO A 16 1.36 -12.55 22.79
CA PRO A 16 1.17 -12.50 21.35
C PRO A 16 2.50 -12.02 20.75
N LEU A 17 3.12 -12.87 19.95
CA LEU A 17 4.17 -12.47 19.02
C LEU A 17 3.54 -11.48 18.04
N ALA A 18 3.55 -10.19 18.40
CA ALA A 18 3.23 -9.10 17.50
C ALA A 18 4.34 -9.08 16.45
N LEU A 19 4.12 -9.80 15.34
CA LEU A 19 4.91 -9.66 14.13
C LEU A 19 4.91 -8.17 13.75
N PRO A 20 6.08 -7.58 13.46
CA PRO A 20 6.15 -6.17 13.10
C PRO A 20 5.21 -5.94 11.91
N ALA A 21 4.19 -5.10 12.11
CA ALA A 21 3.29 -4.72 11.05
C ALA A 21 4.14 -4.07 9.96
N GLN A 22 4.29 -4.77 8.82
CA GLN A 22 4.96 -4.19 7.66
C GLN A 22 4.18 -2.93 7.31
N THR A 23 4.83 -1.78 7.42
CA THR A 23 4.24 -0.52 6.99
C THR A 23 3.94 -0.67 5.50
N PRO A 24 2.67 -0.58 5.08
CA PRO A 24 2.34 -0.80 3.69
C PRO A 24 3.03 0.29 2.86
N LEU A 25 3.66 -0.13 1.77
CA LEU A 25 4.39 0.77 0.88
C LEU A 25 3.46 1.22 -0.25
N PRO A 26 3.58 2.46 -0.72
CA PRO A 26 2.90 2.89 -1.92
C PRO A 26 3.38 2.06 -3.12
N TYR A 27 2.48 1.79 -4.06
CA TYR A 27 2.73 0.89 -5.18
C TYR A 27 2.02 1.34 -6.45
N TRP A 28 2.35 0.69 -7.55
CA TRP A 28 1.66 0.87 -8.82
C TRP A 28 1.29 -0.48 -9.42
N THR A 29 0.23 -0.50 -10.21
CA THR A 29 -0.20 -1.65 -11.01
C THR A 29 -0.26 -1.27 -12.47
N VAL A 30 0.02 -2.23 -13.35
CA VAL A 30 -0.07 -2.05 -14.79
C VAL A 30 -0.98 -3.12 -15.37
N GLU A 31 -2.01 -2.67 -16.07
CA GLU A 31 -2.91 -3.50 -16.86
C GLU A 31 -2.64 -3.23 -18.34
N THR A 32 -2.60 -4.27 -19.16
CA THR A 32 -2.35 -4.12 -20.60
C THR A 32 -3.41 -4.85 -21.40
N GLY A 33 -4.08 -4.11 -22.28
CA GLY A 33 -4.93 -4.66 -23.33
C GLY A 33 -4.10 -5.07 -24.54
N ARG A 34 -4.48 -6.18 -25.15
CA ARG A 34 -3.84 -6.70 -26.38
C ARG A 34 -4.64 -6.26 -27.61
N THR A 35 -4.15 -6.67 -28.78
CA THR A 35 -4.75 -6.46 -30.11
C THR A 35 -6.27 -6.75 -30.15
N PRO A 36 -7.04 -6.09 -31.03
CA PRO A 36 -6.59 -5.16 -32.08
C PRO A 36 -6.35 -3.71 -31.60
N HIS A 37 -6.78 -3.36 -30.39
CA HIS A 37 -6.61 -2.01 -29.83
C HIS A 37 -5.75 -2.09 -28.57
N PRO A 38 -4.40 -2.11 -28.71
CA PRO A 38 -3.53 -2.22 -27.56
C PRO A 38 -3.67 -0.99 -26.65
N TYR A 39 -3.68 -1.22 -25.35
CA TYR A 39 -3.68 -0.14 -24.37
C TYR A 39 -2.88 -0.55 -23.13
N THR A 40 -2.48 0.46 -22.34
CA THR A 40 -1.94 0.26 -21.00
C THR A 40 -2.68 1.16 -20.03
N ILE A 41 -3.14 0.61 -18.91
CA ILE A 41 -3.64 1.39 -17.77
C ILE A 41 -2.62 1.26 -16.64
N ILE A 42 -2.16 2.39 -16.13
CA ILE A 42 -1.25 2.48 -15.00
C ILE A 42 -2.03 3.09 -13.84
N ARG A 43 -2.08 2.39 -12.71
CA ARG A 43 -2.73 2.88 -11.48
C ARG A 43 -1.71 2.99 -10.37
N PHE A 44 -1.71 4.12 -9.67
CA PHE A 44 -0.84 4.39 -8.53
C PHE A 44 -1.68 4.37 -7.26
N TYR A 45 -1.14 3.77 -6.20
CA TYR A 45 -1.81 3.60 -4.93
C TYR A 45 -0.95 4.11 -3.78
N SER A 46 -1.61 4.67 -2.77
CA SER A 46 -0.98 5.02 -1.50
C SER A 46 -0.68 3.76 -0.68
N ALA A 47 0.07 3.95 0.42
CA ALA A 47 0.25 2.93 1.44
C ALA A 47 -1.10 2.42 2.00
N GLY A 48 -2.13 3.26 2.04
CA GLY A 48 -3.47 2.90 2.51
C GLY A 48 -4.34 2.19 1.46
N HIS A 49 -3.76 1.75 0.33
CA HIS A 49 -4.49 1.20 -0.82
C HIS A 49 -5.45 2.18 -1.51
N GLU A 50 -5.34 3.47 -1.22
CA GLU A 50 -6.14 4.50 -1.88
C GLU A 50 -5.57 4.78 -3.27
N GLN A 51 -6.41 4.83 -4.29
CA GLN A 51 -5.98 5.15 -5.65
C GLN A 51 -5.60 6.64 -5.74
N LEU A 52 -4.33 6.91 -6.06
CA LEU A 52 -3.77 8.26 -6.19
C LEU A 52 -3.98 8.82 -7.59
N MET A 53 -3.75 8.01 -8.61
CA MET A 53 -3.84 8.41 -10.02
C MET A 53 -4.07 7.19 -10.90
N GLU A 54 -4.84 7.39 -11.98
CA GLU A 54 -4.90 6.48 -13.11
C GLU A 54 -4.42 7.19 -14.39
N ARG A 55 -3.64 6.49 -15.20
CA ARG A 55 -3.22 6.96 -16.53
C ARG A 55 -3.45 5.86 -17.56
N LYS A 56 -4.30 6.12 -18.54
CA LYS A 56 -4.51 5.26 -19.71
C LYS A 56 -3.65 5.75 -20.87
N ILE A 57 -2.94 4.83 -21.50
CA ILE A 57 -2.13 5.05 -22.69
C ILE A 57 -2.74 4.21 -23.82
N GLU A 58 -3.37 4.87 -24.77
CA GLU A 58 -3.95 4.24 -25.95
C GLU A 58 -2.86 3.88 -26.98
N GLY A 59 -3.09 2.82 -27.75
CA GLY A 59 -2.22 2.39 -28.84
C GLY A 59 -0.87 1.80 -28.43
N LYS A 60 -0.63 1.56 -27.13
CA LYS A 60 0.68 1.13 -26.62
C LYS A 60 0.57 0.14 -25.47
N THR A 61 1.39 -0.91 -25.53
CA THR A 61 1.65 -1.83 -24.41
C THR A 61 2.96 -1.47 -23.71
N LEU A 62 2.92 -1.33 -22.39
CA LEU A 62 4.09 -0.99 -21.59
C LEU A 62 4.82 -2.27 -21.13
N HIS A 63 6.10 -2.39 -21.45
CA HIS A 63 6.90 -3.57 -21.10
C HIS A 63 7.54 -3.38 -19.71
N ILE A 64 6.81 -3.73 -18.64
CA ILE A 64 7.24 -3.52 -17.25
C ILE A 64 8.53 -4.26 -16.85
N CYS A 65 8.94 -5.30 -17.59
CA CYS A 65 10.19 -6.00 -17.34
C CYS A 65 11.42 -5.08 -17.55
N ARG A 66 11.30 -4.06 -18.40
CA ARG A 66 12.37 -3.10 -18.68
C ARG A 66 12.68 -2.27 -17.44
N LYS A 67 13.95 -2.28 -17.00
CA LYS A 67 14.42 -1.53 -15.82
C LYS A 67 14.11 -0.03 -15.90
N GLN A 68 14.23 0.56 -17.10
CA GLN A 68 13.92 1.98 -17.33
C GLN A 68 12.44 2.30 -17.07
N VAL A 69 11.52 1.42 -17.49
CA VAL A 69 10.09 1.59 -17.27
C VAL A 69 9.78 1.57 -15.78
N ARG A 70 10.30 0.60 -15.04
CA ARG A 70 10.13 0.53 -13.57
C ARG A 70 10.67 1.76 -12.86
N ARG A 71 11.87 2.23 -13.25
CA ARG A 71 12.45 3.46 -12.70
C ARG A 71 11.57 4.67 -12.95
N GLN A 72 11.02 4.79 -14.16
CA GLN A 72 10.12 5.89 -14.50
C GLN A 72 8.83 5.84 -13.68
N LEU A 73 8.21 4.66 -13.52
CA LEU A 73 7.00 4.52 -12.69
C LEU A 73 7.27 4.82 -11.23
N ASN A 74 8.39 4.36 -10.67
CA ASN A 74 8.79 4.69 -9.30
C ASN A 74 9.03 6.20 -9.12
N TYR A 75 9.71 6.83 -10.08
CA TYR A 75 9.91 8.28 -10.06
C TYR A 75 8.59 9.06 -10.09
N GLU A 76 7.67 8.67 -10.96
CA GLU A 76 6.33 9.30 -11.02
C GLU A 76 5.59 9.11 -9.69
N LEU A 77 5.60 7.90 -9.12
CA LEU A 77 4.97 7.62 -7.82
C LEU A 77 5.57 8.49 -6.71
N GLU A 78 6.90 8.53 -6.59
CA GLU A 78 7.58 9.36 -5.59
C GLU A 78 7.27 10.85 -5.78
N LYS A 79 7.21 11.32 -7.03
CA LYS A 79 6.84 12.69 -7.34
C LYS A 79 5.42 13.00 -6.88
N PHE A 80 4.46 12.11 -7.15
CA PHE A 80 3.07 12.28 -6.67
C PHE A 80 2.99 12.34 -5.15
N LEU A 81 3.71 11.45 -4.46
CA LEU A 81 3.73 11.42 -2.99
C LEU A 81 4.34 12.69 -2.39
N ARG A 82 5.38 13.26 -3.01
CA ARG A 82 5.97 14.53 -2.57
C ARG A 82 5.06 15.75 -2.81
N GLN A 83 4.18 15.66 -3.79
CA GLN A 83 3.26 16.75 -4.15
C GLN A 83 1.96 16.71 -3.34
N GLN A 84 1.66 15.62 -2.64
CA GLN A 84 0.51 15.59 -1.74
C GLN A 84 0.81 16.45 -0.50
N PRO A 85 0.00 17.48 -0.22
CA PRO A 85 0.07 18.15 1.07
C PRO A 85 -0.27 17.11 2.13
N SER A 86 0.65 16.90 3.07
CA SER A 86 0.40 16.00 4.20
C SER A 86 -0.92 16.38 4.86
N PRO A 87 -1.92 15.49 4.92
CA PRO A 87 -3.21 15.80 5.54
C PRO A 87 -3.07 16.15 7.04
N ALA A 88 -1.92 15.85 7.65
CA ALA A 88 -1.61 16.21 9.03
C ALA A 88 -1.49 17.74 9.28
N LEU A 89 -1.31 18.56 8.24
CA LEU A 89 -1.21 20.02 8.37
C LEU A 89 -2.49 20.78 7.99
N ALA A 90 -3.49 20.11 7.40
CA ALA A 90 -4.74 20.74 7.00
C ALA A 90 -5.71 20.98 8.16
N PHE A 91 -5.48 20.36 9.33
CA PHE A 91 -6.34 20.49 10.51
C PHE A 91 -5.91 21.59 11.51
N PHE A 92 -4.81 22.31 11.24
CA PHE A 92 -4.27 23.30 12.20
C PHE A 92 -4.70 24.76 11.96
N ASN A 93 -5.54 25.06 10.97
CA ASN A 93 -6.00 26.42 10.69
C ASN A 93 -7.52 26.59 10.88
N VAL A 94 -8.00 26.30 12.09
CA VAL A 94 -9.28 26.83 12.59
C VAL A 94 -9.06 27.34 14.01
N TYR A 95 -8.63 28.60 14.14
CA TYR A 95 -8.81 29.43 15.33
C TYR A 95 -9.06 30.87 14.89
#